data_AF-Q6D329-F1
#
_entry.id   AF-Q6D329-F1
#
_cell.length_a   1.000
_cell.length_b   1.000
_cell.length_c   1.000
_cell.angle_alpha   90.00
_cell.angle_beta   90.00
_cell.angle_gamma   90.00
#
_symmetry.space_group_name_H-M   'P 1'
#
loop_
_entity.id
_entity.type
_entity.pdbx_description
1 polymer ?
#
loop_
_entity_poly.entity_id
_entity_poly.type
_entity_poly.pdbx_seq_one_letter_code
_entity_poly.pdbx_strand_id
1 'polypeptide(L)'
;MVNNNEQSSMTNKISVVVSMLCEGTPKVKHTIQESLDMFIALSGYSVEDMIENKSLIDALNRHVNNDLVDELDLEYGSVIINIIYNN
;
A
#
# COMPACT_ATOMS: atom_id res chain seq x y z
N MET A 1 -11.12 44.59 -8.44
CA MET A 1 -11.38 43.19 -8.82
C MET A 1 -10.69 42.32 -7.78
N VAL A 2 -11.47 41.60 -6.97
CA VAL A 2 -10.91 40.65 -6.00
C VAL A 2 -10.73 39.34 -6.75
N ASN A 3 -9.47 38.96 -7.00
CA ASN A 3 -9.15 37.72 -7.70
C ASN A 3 -9.05 36.60 -6.65
N ASN A 4 -10.20 36.11 -6.19
CA ASN A 4 -10.28 34.93 -5.33
C ASN A 4 -10.10 33.68 -6.20
N ASN A 5 -8.88 33.45 -6.67
CA ASN A 5 -8.48 32.11 -7.07
C ASN A 5 -8.05 31.40 -5.78
N GLU A 6 -9.03 31.03 -4.96
CA GLU A 6 -8.83 29.92 -4.02
C GLU A 6 -8.63 28.67 -4.88
N GLN A 7 -7.38 28.44 -5.26
CA GLN A 7 -6.94 27.15 -5.76
C GLN A 7 -7.04 26.21 -4.56
N SER A 8 -8.23 25.67 -4.35
CA SER A 8 -8.45 24.51 -3.49
C SER A 8 -7.49 23.43 -3.98
N SER A 9 -6.36 23.29 -3.29
CA SER A 9 -5.56 22.09 -3.37
C SER A 9 -6.45 21.00 -2.79
N MET A 10 -7.22 20.34 -3.65
CA MET A 10 -7.78 19.03 -3.33
C MET A 10 -6.58 18.11 -3.17
N THR A 11 -6.03 18.07 -1.97
CA THR A 11 -4.99 17.11 -1.61
C THR A 11 -5.72 15.78 -1.53
N ASN A 12 -5.84 15.10 -2.68
CA ASN A 12 -6.44 13.77 -2.75
C ASN A 12 -5.77 12.90 -1.69
N LYS A 13 -6.55 12.38 -0.75
CA LYS A 13 -6.00 11.62 0.35
C LYS A 13 -5.63 10.24 -0.17
N ILE A 14 -4.35 9.92 -0.24
CA ILE A 14 -3.94 8.57 -0.65
C ILE A 14 -4.23 7.59 0.49
N SER A 15 -4.77 6.43 0.12
CA SER A 15 -5.08 5.36 1.06
C SER A 15 -4.50 4.04 0.55
N VAL A 16 -3.84 3.29 1.43
CA VAL A 16 -3.46 1.89 1.17
C VAL A 16 -4.60 1.00 1.62
N VAL A 17 -5.13 0.20 0.70
CA VAL A 17 -6.21 -0.76 0.92
C VAL A 17 -5.65 -2.16 0.83
N VAL A 18 -5.88 -2.94 1.88
CA VAL A 18 -5.44 -4.33 1.98
C VAL A 18 -6.67 -5.23 1.94
N SER A 19 -6.76 -6.05 0.90
CA SER A 19 -7.75 -7.12 0.78
C SER A 19 -7.12 -8.44 1.20
N MET A 20 -7.69 -9.09 2.21
CA MET A 20 -7.17 -10.35 2.75
C MET A 20 -8.12 -11.49 2.39
N LEU A 21 -7.56 -12.55 1.81
CA LEU A 21 -8.21 -13.85 1.57
C LEU A 21 -7.89 -14.86 2.68
N CYS A 22 -7.03 -14.47 3.63
CA CYS A 22 -6.72 -15.20 4.86
C CYS A 22 -7.37 -14.56 6.09
N GLU A 23 -7.26 -15.22 7.25
CA GLU A 23 -7.69 -14.63 8.51
C GLU A 23 -6.88 -13.37 8.86
N GLY A 24 -7.58 -12.27 9.13
CA GLY A 24 -7.00 -10.98 9.50
C GLY A 24 -6.54 -10.91 10.96
N THR A 25 -5.76 -11.89 11.41
CA THR A 25 -5.24 -11.95 12.78
C THR A 25 -4.33 -10.74 13.08
N PRO A 26 -4.14 -10.36 14.37
CA PRO A 26 -3.21 -9.29 14.72
C PRO A 26 -1.80 -9.51 14.19
N LYS A 27 -1.32 -10.76 14.16
CA LYS A 27 0.00 -11.12 13.64
C LYS A 27 0.09 -10.87 12.14
N VAL A 28 -0.91 -11.29 11.36
CA VAL A 28 -0.98 -11.03 9.91
C VAL A 28 -0.97 -9.54 9.61
N LYS A 29 -1.81 -8.76 10.32
CA LYS A 29 -1.86 -7.30 10.13
C LYS A 29 -0.54 -6.61 10.45
N HIS A 30 0.16 -7.09 11.48
CA HIS A 30 1.46 -6.57 11.87
C HIS A 30 2.53 -6.84 10.81
N THR A 31 2.67 -8.08 10.35
CA THR A 31 3.62 -8.44 9.27
C THR A 31 3.32 -7.66 7.99
N ILE A 32 2.04 -7.47 7.61
CA ILE A 32 1.68 -6.64 6.44
C ILE A 32 2.15 -5.19 6.62
N GLN A 33 1.93 -4.59 7.79
CA GLN A 33 2.33 -3.21 8.04
C GLN A 33 3.86 -3.07 8.02
N GLU A 34 4.59 -3.96 8.68
CA GLU A 34 6.05 -3.93 8.71
C GLU A 34 6.66 -4.13 7.31
N SER A 35 6.15 -5.10 6.53
CA SER A 35 6.60 -5.36 5.17
C SER A 35 6.29 -4.19 4.23
N LEU A 36 5.13 -3.55 4.37
CA LEU A 36 4.79 -2.33 3.63
C LEU A 36 5.76 -1.18 3.96
N ASP A 37 6.00 -0.91 5.24
CA ASP A 37 6.88 0.16 5.68
C ASP A 37 8.32 -0.08 5.21
N MET A 38 8.78 -1.33 5.26
CA MET A 38 10.09 -1.74 4.76
C MET A 38 10.20 -1.56 3.25
N PHE A 39 9.19 -1.97 2.47
CA PHE A 39 9.18 -1.79 1.02
C PHE A 39 9.29 -0.32 0.63
N ILE A 40 8.50 0.54 1.26
CA ILE A 40 8.51 1.99 0.99
C ILE A 40 9.91 2.55 1.29
N ALA A 41 10.46 2.23 2.47
CA ALA A 41 11.78 2.69 2.87
C ALA A 41 12.91 2.23 1.93
N LEU A 42 12.87 0.97 1.47
CA LEU A 42 13.89 0.39 0.59
C LEU A 42 13.75 0.84 -0.87
N SER A 43 12.52 1.02 -1.34
CA SER A 43 12.25 1.41 -2.73
C SER A 43 12.62 2.87 -3.01
N GLY A 44 12.59 3.73 -1.99
CA GLY A 44 12.83 5.16 -2.11
C GLY A 44 11.70 5.93 -2.81
N TYR A 45 10.60 5.24 -3.15
CA TYR A 45 9.42 5.85 -3.74
C TYR A 45 8.44 6.31 -2.64
N SER A 46 7.82 7.46 -2.86
CA SER A 46 6.68 7.87 -2.05
C SER A 46 5.44 7.04 -2.42
N VAL A 47 4.43 7.02 -1.54
CA VAL A 47 3.16 6.33 -1.81
C VAL A 47 2.45 6.99 -3.01
N GLU A 48 2.64 8.30 -3.17
CA GLU A 48 2.22 9.12 -4.30
C GLU A 48 2.86 8.69 -5.63
N ASP A 49 4.13 8.27 -5.64
CA ASP A 49 4.77 7.79 -6.86
C ASP A 49 4.34 6.36 -7.21
N MET A 50 4.03 5.57 -6.18
CA MET A 50 3.67 4.15 -6.34
C MET A 50 2.29 3.97 -6.98
N ILE A 51 1.32 4.82 -6.66
CA ILE A 51 -0.06 4.70 -7.20
C ILE A 51 -0.11 4.81 -8.74
N GLU A 52 0.77 5.62 -9.33
CA GLU A 52 0.86 5.78 -10.79
C GLU A 52 1.68 4.65 -11.47
N ASN A 53 2.38 3.83 -10.68
CA ASN A 53 3.30 2.83 -11.18
C ASN A 53 2.86 1.40 -10.82
N LYS A 54 2.11 0.79 -11.73
CA LYS A 54 1.64 -0.60 -11.58
C LYS A 54 2.77 -1.60 -11.28
N SER A 55 3.96 -1.43 -11.85
CA SER A 55 5.07 -2.35 -11.60
C SER A 55 5.58 -2.30 -10.16
N LEU A 56 5.51 -1.13 -9.50
CA LEU A 56 5.83 -0.98 -8.09
C LEU A 56 4.74 -1.60 -7.20
N ILE A 57 3.48 -1.46 -7.57
CA ILE A 57 2.37 -2.12 -6.86
C ILE A 57 2.48 -3.65 -6.97
N ASP A 58 2.80 -4.18 -8.15
CA ASP A 58 3.01 -5.63 -8.35
C ASP A 58 4.22 -6.13 -7.54
N ALA A 59 5.30 -5.33 -7.45
CA ALA A 59 6.46 -5.64 -6.63
C ALA A 59 6.16 -5.61 -5.13
N LEU A 60 5.39 -4.62 -4.66
CA LEU A 60 4.91 -4.53 -3.28
C LEU A 60 4.07 -5.76 -2.92
N ASN A 61 3.10 -6.12 -3.76
CA ASN A 61 2.25 -7.30 -3.55
C ASN A 61 3.10 -8.58 -3.44
N ARG A 62 4.08 -8.75 -4.32
CA ARG A 62 5.01 -9.90 -4.25
C ARG A 62 5.83 -9.90 -2.96
N HIS A 63 6.36 -8.74 -2.56
CA HIS A 63 7.16 -8.63 -1.34
C HIS A 63 6.37 -9.03 -0.10
N VAL A 64 5.20 -8.40 0.11
CA VAL A 64 4.36 -8.70 1.28
C VAL A 64 3.90 -10.15 1.29
N ASN A 65 3.50 -10.71 0.15
CA ASN A 65 3.08 -12.11 0.12
C ASN A 65 4.24 -13.08 0.38
N ASN A 66 5.47 -12.76 -0.02
CA ASN A 66 6.63 -13.60 0.33
C ASN A 66 6.88 -13.58 1.84
N ASP A 67 6.86 -12.42 2.48
CA ASP A 67 7.07 -12.32 3.94
C ASP A 67 5.97 -13.07 4.71
N LEU A 68 4.72 -13.00 4.24
CA LEU A 68 3.61 -13.75 4.83
C LEU A 68 3.75 -15.28 4.66
N VAL A 69 4.27 -15.74 3.53
CA VAL A 69 4.61 -17.15 3.33
C VAL A 69 5.72 -17.55 4.30
N ASP A 70 6.81 -16.79 4.33
CA ASP A 70 8.02 -17.14 5.07
C ASP A 70 7.85 -17.06 6.58
N GLU A 71 7.11 -16.07 7.08
CA GLU A 71 6.95 -15.83 8.53
C GLU A 71 5.74 -16.55 9.14
N LEU A 72 4.69 -16.76 8.35
CA LEU A 72 3.38 -17.18 8.84
C LEU A 72 2.84 -18.44 8.16
N ASP A 73 3.57 -19.03 7.20
CA ASP A 73 3.15 -20.21 6.44
C ASP A 73 1.79 -20.02 5.74
N LEU A 74 1.51 -18.79 5.29
CA LEU A 74 0.31 -18.48 4.53
C LEU A 74 0.46 -18.84 3.05
N GLU A 75 -0.65 -19.10 2.37
CA GLU A 75 -0.64 -19.31 0.92
C GLU A 75 -0.26 -18.01 0.19
N TYR A 76 0.66 -18.11 -0.77
CA TYR A 76 1.04 -16.97 -1.61
C TYR A 76 -0.18 -16.40 -2.35
N GLY A 77 -0.39 -15.09 -2.27
CA GLY A 77 -1.56 -14.43 -2.85
C GLY A 77 -2.74 -14.30 -1.87
N SER A 78 -2.54 -14.67 -0.59
CA SER A 78 -3.51 -14.46 0.48
C SER A 78 -3.82 -12.98 0.74
N VAL A 79 -2.98 -12.06 0.26
CA VAL A 79 -3.16 -10.62 0.45
C VAL A 79 -2.99 -9.89 -0.88
N ILE A 80 -3.89 -8.92 -1.13
CA ILE A 80 -3.80 -8.01 -2.26
C ILE A 80 -3.77 -6.58 -1.72
N ILE A 81 -2.72 -5.84 -2.05
CA ILE A 81 -2.53 -4.44 -1.67
C ILE A 81 -2.81 -3.55 -2.88
N ASN A 82 -3.66 -2.55 -2.68
CA ASN A 82 -3.95 -1.51 -3.64
C ASN A 82 -3.69 -0.15 -3.01
N ILE A 83 -3.24 0.81 -3.81
CA ILE A 83 -3.10 2.21 -3.40
C ILE A 83 -4.12 3.00 -4.21
N ILE A 84 -4.98 3.77 -3.53
CA ILE A 84 -6.06 4.51 -4.17
C ILE A 84 -6.06 5.97 -3.75
N TYR A 85 -6.49 6.85 -4.66
CA TYR A 85 -6.89 8.21 -4.32
C TYR A 85 -8.25 8.17 -3.65
N ASN A 86 -8.36 8.82 -2.50
CA ASN A 86 -9.61 9.02 -1.80
C ASN A 86 -10.02 10.50 -1.95
N ASN A 87 -11.27 10.71 -2.36
CA ASN A 87 -11.90 12.03 -2.49
C ASN A 87 -12.62 12.43 -1.19
#